data_AF-A0A3Q4HC50-F1
#
_entry.id   AF-A0A3Q4HC50-F1
#
_cell.length_a   1.000
_cell.length_b   1.000
_cell.length_c   1.000
_cell.angle_alpha   90.00
_cell.angle_beta   90.00
_cell.angle_gamma   90.00
#
_symmetry.space_group_name_H-M   'P 1'
#
loop_
_entity.id
_entity.type
_entity.pdbx_description
1 polymer ?
#
loop_
_entity_poly.entity_id
_entity_poly.type
_entity_poly.pdbx_seq_one_letter_code
_entity_poly.pdbx_strand_id
1 'polypeptide(L)'
;MKLLNSSNIYIYGFMMYWVSRCKFNSTEPQDIEFIRSYYFRKVEFTRFDSSVGKYVGYTEYGVRNAEAWNKDQGDLAAMNAKKETYCQHNIGIWYSNILSKSAKPSVKLHSMTPASSQHPAMLVCSVYDFFPSEIKVSWHRDGEEVTSDVTSTEEMADGDWYYQTHSHLEYTPRSGEKISCKVEHASLEKPLITDWDPSSSMPESERNKLAIGASGLILGLILSLAGFIYYRRKARGQNSHSQTSSYLKPV
;
A
#
# COMPACT_ATOMS: atom_id res chain seq x y z
N MET A 1 0.75 12.56 -19.42
CA MET A 1 1.52 12.99 -18.22
C MET A 1 1.60 14.52 -18.16
N LYS A 2 1.97 15.13 -17.01
CA LYS A 2 2.02 16.61 -16.85
C LYS A 2 3.34 17.04 -16.18
N LEU A 3 4.05 18.00 -16.77
CA LEU A 3 5.13 18.73 -16.09
C LEU A 3 4.60 20.07 -15.57
N LEU A 4 4.97 20.42 -14.34
CA LEU A 4 4.52 21.63 -13.67
C LEU A 4 5.73 22.43 -13.16
N ASN A 5 5.74 23.73 -13.44
CA ASN A 5 6.68 24.66 -12.86
C ASN A 5 5.94 25.93 -12.43
N SER A 6 6.17 26.36 -11.19
CA SER A 6 5.53 27.54 -10.59
C SER A 6 6.58 28.59 -10.23
N SER A 7 6.21 29.86 -10.37
CA SER A 7 7.02 31.00 -9.93
C SER A 7 6.13 31.97 -9.17
N ASN A 8 6.58 32.44 -8.00
CA ASN A 8 5.78 33.21 -7.06
C ASN A 8 6.38 34.60 -6.83
N ILE A 9 5.52 35.62 -6.71
CA ILE A 9 5.86 36.99 -6.31
C ILE A 9 4.91 37.38 -5.16
N TYR A 10 5.48 37.88 -4.07
CA TYR A 10 4.73 38.36 -2.91
C TYR A 10 4.85 39.88 -2.80
N ILE A 11 3.72 40.57 -2.74
CA ILE A 11 3.67 42.03 -2.57
C ILE A 11 2.63 42.34 -1.48
N TYR A 12 3.05 42.95 -0.37
CA TYR A 12 2.17 43.34 0.75
C TYR A 12 1.21 42.23 1.24
N GLY A 13 1.66 40.97 1.25
CA GLY A 13 0.85 39.81 1.66
C GLY A 13 -0.11 39.27 0.58
N PHE A 14 -0.11 39.87 -0.61
CA PHE A 14 -0.80 39.35 -1.78
C PHE A 14 0.15 38.46 -2.57
N MET A 15 -0.34 37.27 -2.94
CA MET A 15 0.39 36.31 -3.75
C MET A 15 -0.08 36.39 -5.20
N MET A 16 0.84 36.78 -6.07
CA MET A 16 0.72 36.62 -7.52
C MET A 16 1.69 35.53 -7.96
N TYR A 17 1.21 34.58 -8.74
CA TYR A 17 2.06 33.52 -9.26
C TYR A 17 1.59 33.10 -10.64
N TRP A 18 2.48 32.49 -11.39
CA TRP A 18 2.12 31.87 -12.65
C TRP A 18 2.59 30.43 -12.65
N VAL A 19 1.88 29.56 -13.37
CA VAL A 19 2.20 28.14 -13.51
C VAL A 19 2.37 27.82 -14.99
N SER A 20 3.53 27.28 -15.35
CA SER A 20 3.75 26.66 -16.65
C SER A 20 3.37 25.18 -16.54
N ARG A 21 2.54 24.71 -17.47
CA ARG A 21 2.20 23.29 -17.60
C ARG A 21 2.54 22.81 -18.99
N CYS A 22 3.13 21.62 -19.06
CA CYS A 22 3.26 20.86 -20.29
C CYS A 22 2.36 19.63 -20.17
N LYS A 23 1.29 19.55 -20.95
CA LYS A 23 0.55 18.29 -21.12
C LYS A 23 1.14 17.56 -22.32
N PHE A 24 1.43 16.29 -22.16
CA PHE A 24 2.07 15.50 -23.22
C PHE A 24 1.74 14.03 -23.07
N ASN A 25 1.75 13.33 -24.20
CA ASN A 25 1.66 11.87 -24.27
C ASN A 25 2.88 11.24 -24.97
N SER A 26 3.71 12.05 -25.61
CA SER A 26 4.94 11.66 -26.28
C SER A 26 5.97 12.79 -26.21
N THR A 27 7.15 12.57 -26.79
CA THR A 27 8.20 13.58 -27.01
C THR A 27 7.98 14.40 -28.29
N GLU A 28 7.01 14.02 -29.12
CA GLU A 28 6.77 14.67 -30.40
C GLU A 28 6.07 16.02 -30.18
N PRO A 29 6.53 17.11 -30.83
CA PRO A 29 5.93 18.42 -30.65
C PRO A 29 4.42 18.41 -30.81
N GLN A 30 3.85 17.82 -31.86
CA GLN A 30 2.39 17.84 -32.07
C GLN A 30 1.55 17.38 -30.85
N ASP A 31 2.06 16.46 -30.03
CA ASP A 31 1.36 15.89 -28.87
C ASP A 31 1.58 16.69 -27.57
N ILE A 32 2.28 17.83 -27.65
CA ILE A 32 2.61 18.68 -26.53
C ILE A 32 1.72 19.93 -26.52
N GLU A 33 1.14 20.22 -25.37
CA GLU A 33 0.39 21.43 -25.07
C GLU A 33 1.12 22.22 -23.98
N PHE A 34 1.57 23.42 -24.32
CA PHE A 34 2.09 24.40 -23.36
C PHE A 34 0.98 25.31 -22.87
N ILE A 35 0.89 25.48 -21.55
CA ILE A 35 -0.09 26.34 -20.88
C ILE A 35 0.64 27.23 -19.88
N ARG A 36 0.39 28.54 -19.92
CA ARG A 36 0.81 29.48 -18.88
C ARG A 36 -0.42 30.09 -18.21
N SER A 37 -0.65 29.73 -16.95
CA SER A 37 -1.74 30.25 -16.14
C SER A 37 -1.25 31.28 -15.14
N TYR A 38 -1.91 32.43 -15.06
CA TYR A 38 -1.60 33.50 -14.11
C TYR A 38 -2.67 33.58 -13.03
N TYR A 39 -2.23 33.62 -11.77
CA TYR A 39 -3.08 33.58 -10.59
C TYR A 39 -2.83 34.78 -9.69
N PHE A 40 -3.91 35.29 -9.12
CA PHE A 40 -3.88 36.26 -8.05
C PHE A 40 -4.78 35.76 -6.92
N ARG A 41 -4.25 35.63 -5.70
CA ARG A 41 -5.00 35.07 -4.55
C ARG A 41 -5.70 33.72 -4.87
N LYS A 42 -5.01 32.84 -5.61
CA LYS A 42 -5.49 31.53 -6.10
C LYS A 42 -6.59 31.58 -7.16
N VAL A 43 -7.02 32.76 -7.60
CA VAL A 43 -7.96 32.93 -8.71
C VAL A 43 -7.16 33.08 -10.00
N GLU A 44 -7.39 32.19 -10.95
CA GLU A 44 -6.82 32.30 -12.28
C GLU A 44 -7.47 33.47 -13.01
N PHE A 45 -6.68 34.45 -13.44
CA PHE A 45 -7.21 35.62 -14.13
C PHE A 45 -6.94 35.59 -15.63
N THR A 46 -5.77 35.09 -16.07
CA THR A 46 -5.42 35.00 -17.50
C THR A 46 -4.65 33.71 -17.77
N ARG A 47 -4.86 33.10 -18.94
CA ARG A 47 -4.10 31.92 -19.40
C ARG A 47 -3.69 32.07 -20.85
N PHE A 48 -2.44 31.73 -21.17
CA PHE A 48 -2.04 31.36 -22.52
C PHE A 48 -2.16 29.85 -22.69
N ASP A 49 -2.69 29.42 -23.84
CA ASP A 49 -2.77 28.01 -24.21
C ASP A 49 -2.29 27.85 -25.66
N SER A 50 -1.24 27.05 -25.87
CA SER A 50 -0.68 26.80 -27.21
C SER A 50 -1.65 26.13 -28.18
N SER A 51 -2.68 25.42 -27.69
CA SER A 51 -3.74 24.86 -28.54
C SER A 51 -4.71 25.93 -29.06
N VAL A 52 -4.84 27.03 -28.30
CA VAL A 52 -5.66 28.21 -28.67
C VAL A 52 -4.82 29.27 -29.39
N GLY A 53 -3.51 29.31 -29.11
CA GLY A 53 -2.52 30.21 -29.71
C GLY A 53 -2.52 31.64 -29.16
N LYS A 54 -3.28 31.92 -28.09
CA LYS A 54 -3.45 33.26 -27.52
C LYS A 54 -3.84 33.23 -26.04
N TYR A 55 -3.83 34.41 -25.42
CA TYR A 55 -4.31 34.61 -24.06
C TYR A 55 -5.84 34.67 -23.99
N VAL A 56 -6.39 34.08 -22.93
CA VAL A 56 -7.80 34.10 -22.55
C VAL A 56 -7.91 34.61 -21.11
N GLY A 57 -8.80 35.58 -20.87
CA GLY A 57 -9.11 36.10 -19.54
C GLY A 57 -10.30 35.37 -18.90
N TYR A 58 -10.24 35.12 -17.59
CA TYR A 58 -11.29 34.46 -16.80
C TYR A 58 -11.91 35.38 -15.74
N THR A 59 -11.35 36.58 -15.58
CA THR A 59 -11.92 37.66 -14.75
C THR A 59 -11.95 38.94 -15.58
N GLU A 60 -12.71 39.95 -15.16
CA GLU A 60 -12.76 41.24 -15.87
C GLU A 60 -11.35 41.85 -16.03
N TYR A 61 -10.55 41.82 -14.97
CA TYR A 61 -9.14 42.23 -15.01
C TYR A 61 -8.34 41.40 -16.01
N GLY A 62 -8.52 40.08 -15.99
CA GLY A 62 -7.80 39.18 -16.88
C GLY A 62 -8.20 39.27 -18.35
N VAL A 63 -9.44 39.66 -18.66
CA VAL A 63 -9.89 39.94 -20.03
C VAL A 63 -9.16 41.15 -20.59
N ARG A 64 -9.09 42.25 -19.82
CA ARG A 64 -8.34 43.46 -20.21
C ARG A 64 -6.85 43.16 -20.44
N ASN A 65 -6.25 42.35 -19.57
CA ASN A 65 -4.86 41.91 -19.74
C ASN A 65 -4.68 41.04 -20.98
N ALA A 66 -5.57 40.06 -21.21
CA ALA A 66 -5.51 39.20 -22.39
C ALA A 66 -5.64 40.01 -23.69
N GLU A 67 -6.55 40.99 -23.76
CA GLU A 67 -6.68 41.90 -24.90
C GLU A 67 -5.42 42.73 -25.16
N ALA A 68 -4.74 43.17 -24.10
CA ALA A 68 -3.48 43.91 -24.24
C ALA A 68 -2.34 43.00 -24.71
N TRP A 69 -2.16 41.84 -24.08
CA TRP A 69 -1.07 40.90 -24.41
C TRP A 69 -1.25 40.27 -25.79
N ASN A 70 -2.47 39.99 -26.23
CA ASN A 70 -2.75 39.47 -27.57
C ASN A 70 -2.40 40.44 -28.71
N LYS A 71 -2.16 41.73 -28.43
CA LYS A 71 -1.68 42.69 -29.42
C LYS A 71 -0.17 42.60 -29.65
N ASP A 72 0.58 42.02 -28.72
CA ASP A 72 2.02 41.81 -28.84
C ASP A 72 2.30 40.50 -29.60
N GLN A 73 2.60 40.62 -30.90
CA GLN A 73 2.93 39.48 -31.74
C GLN A 73 4.26 38.81 -31.35
N GLY A 74 5.20 39.56 -30.78
CA GLY A 74 6.47 39.03 -30.31
C GLY A 74 6.28 38.11 -29.11
N ASP A 75 5.44 38.54 -28.16
CA ASP A 75 5.09 37.72 -27.00
C ASP A 75 4.29 36.47 -27.39
N LEU A 76 3.29 36.59 -28.28
CA LEU A 76 2.55 35.42 -28.78
C LEU A 76 3.46 34.42 -29.49
N ALA A 77 4.39 34.88 -30.32
CA ALA A 77 5.38 34.01 -30.97
C ALA A 77 6.27 33.31 -29.94
N ALA A 78 6.77 34.06 -28.94
CA ALA A 78 7.59 33.51 -27.87
C ALA A 78 6.85 32.47 -27.01
N MET A 79 5.57 32.72 -26.69
CA MET A 79 4.75 31.78 -25.92
C MET A 79 4.41 30.52 -26.71
N ASN A 80 4.11 30.63 -28.00
CA ASN A 80 3.93 29.46 -28.87
C ASN A 80 5.22 28.62 -28.96
N ALA A 81 6.39 29.26 -29.05
CA ALA A 81 7.68 28.58 -29.09
C ALA A 81 8.05 27.85 -27.79
N LYS A 82 7.37 28.10 -26.64
CA LYS A 82 7.62 27.38 -25.38
C LYS A 82 7.28 25.90 -25.46
N LYS A 83 6.43 25.50 -26.40
CA LYS A 83 6.14 24.10 -26.68
C LYS A 83 7.41 23.29 -26.99
N GLU A 84 8.30 23.82 -27.83
CA GLU A 84 9.55 23.15 -28.20
C GLU A 84 10.69 23.55 -27.25
N THR A 85 10.86 24.85 -27.04
CA THR A 85 12.02 25.38 -26.31
C THR A 85 11.99 25.08 -24.81
N TYR A 86 10.81 24.86 -24.23
CA TYR A 86 10.65 24.56 -22.81
C TYR A 86 10.07 23.16 -22.61
N CYS A 87 8.89 22.87 -23.14
CA CYS A 87 8.24 21.59 -22.85
C CYS A 87 9.01 20.42 -23.45
N GLN A 88 9.26 20.39 -24.75
CA GLN A 88 9.94 19.27 -25.40
C GLN A 88 11.32 18.99 -24.78
N HIS A 89 12.12 20.05 -24.58
CA HIS A 89 13.42 19.94 -23.92
C HIS A 89 13.32 19.29 -22.54
N ASN A 90 12.42 19.76 -21.67
CA ASN A 90 12.25 19.19 -20.34
C ASN A 90 11.64 17.78 -20.39
N ILE A 91 10.66 17.53 -21.27
CA ILE A 91 10.05 16.21 -21.43
C ILE A 91 11.12 15.16 -21.76
N GLY A 92 12.08 15.46 -22.65
CA GLY A 92 13.20 14.57 -22.94
C GLY A 92 14.04 14.23 -21.72
N ILE A 93 14.37 15.23 -20.89
CA ILE A 93 15.09 15.04 -19.62
C ILE A 93 14.28 14.14 -18.66
N TRP A 94 12.98 14.38 -18.55
CA TRP A 94 12.10 13.60 -17.68
C TRP A 94 11.96 12.15 -18.13
N TYR A 95 11.80 11.89 -19.43
CA TYR A 95 11.78 10.52 -19.95
C TYR A 95 13.05 9.75 -19.62
N SER A 96 14.22 10.37 -19.82
CA SER A 96 15.51 9.73 -19.58
C SER A 96 15.76 9.39 -18.10
N ASN A 97 15.22 10.18 -17.18
CA ASN A 97 15.61 10.12 -15.76
C ASN A 97 14.52 9.62 -14.82
N ILE A 98 13.24 9.82 -15.17
CA ILE A 98 12.11 9.60 -14.26
C ILE A 98 11.06 8.69 -14.91
N LEU A 99 10.56 9.03 -16.10
CA LEU A 99 9.38 8.34 -16.66
C LEU A 99 9.66 6.93 -17.16
N SER A 100 10.91 6.64 -17.51
CA SER A 100 11.36 5.30 -17.88
C SER A 100 11.82 4.47 -16.67
N LYS A 101 11.73 5.02 -15.45
CA LYS A 101 12.13 4.34 -14.22
C LYS A 101 10.91 3.80 -13.51
N SER A 102 11.12 2.74 -12.75
CA SER A 102 10.07 2.07 -12.01
C SER A 102 10.65 1.44 -10.76
N ALA A 103 9.87 1.39 -9.68
CA ALA A 103 10.26 0.78 -8.41
C ALA A 103 9.32 -0.36 -8.06
N LYS A 104 9.88 -1.44 -7.49
CA LYS A 104 9.10 -2.64 -7.13
C LYS A 104 8.41 -2.43 -5.79
N PRO A 105 7.10 -2.75 -5.68
CA PRO A 105 6.40 -2.63 -4.42
C PRO A 105 6.96 -3.57 -3.36
N SER A 106 6.92 -3.12 -2.11
CA SER A 106 7.05 -3.98 -0.93
C SER A 106 5.66 -4.27 -0.36
N VAL A 107 5.40 -5.51 0.07
CA VAL A 107 4.08 -5.94 0.56
C VAL A 107 4.17 -6.41 2.00
N LYS A 108 3.26 -5.93 2.86
CA LYS A 108 3.10 -6.39 4.24
C LYS A 108 1.66 -6.82 4.46
N LEU A 109 1.50 -8.10 4.81
CA LEU A 109 0.23 -8.63 5.29
C LEU A 109 0.15 -8.59 6.81
N HIS A 110 -0.99 -8.15 7.32
CA HIS A 110 -1.30 -8.20 8.74
C HIS A 110 -2.81 -8.34 8.94
N SER A 111 -3.21 -8.80 10.13
CA SER A 111 -4.60 -8.85 10.55
C SER A 111 -4.92 -7.71 11.50
N MET A 112 -6.17 -7.25 11.50
CA MET A 112 -6.71 -6.35 12.51
C MET A 112 -8.13 -6.74 12.89
N THR A 113 -8.56 -6.28 14.07
CA THR A 113 -9.94 -6.42 14.52
C THR A 113 -10.78 -5.32 13.88
N PRO A 114 -11.81 -5.64 13.07
CA PRO A 114 -12.66 -4.62 12.47
C PRO A 114 -13.48 -3.88 13.54
N ALA A 115 -13.81 -2.61 13.27
CA ALA A 115 -14.65 -1.81 14.15
C ALA A 115 -16.12 -2.29 14.16
N SER A 116 -16.54 -3.00 13.11
CA SER A 116 -17.89 -3.54 12.92
C SER A 116 -17.90 -5.06 13.13
N SER A 117 -18.92 -5.56 13.82
CA SER A 117 -18.98 -6.92 14.39
C SER A 117 -19.55 -8.01 13.49
N GLN A 118 -19.77 -7.75 12.18
CA GLN A 118 -20.32 -8.77 11.28
C GLN A 118 -19.29 -9.84 10.90
N HIS A 119 -18.02 -9.47 10.73
CA HIS A 119 -16.94 -10.41 10.43
C HIS A 119 -15.92 -10.47 11.58
N PRO A 120 -15.41 -11.67 11.93
CA PRO A 120 -14.58 -11.84 13.12
C PRO A 120 -13.16 -11.28 12.95
N ALA A 121 -12.71 -11.06 11.71
CA ALA A 121 -11.36 -10.56 11.42
C ALA A 121 -11.27 -9.85 10.07
N MET A 122 -10.28 -8.97 9.94
CA MET A 122 -9.96 -8.27 8.69
C MET A 122 -8.49 -8.46 8.37
N LEU A 123 -8.18 -8.80 7.11
CA LEU A 123 -6.82 -8.86 6.60
C LEU A 123 -6.49 -7.58 5.84
N VAL A 124 -5.25 -7.13 5.96
CA VAL A 124 -4.77 -5.91 5.31
C VAL A 124 -3.52 -6.23 4.52
N CYS A 125 -3.57 -5.91 3.23
CA CYS A 125 -2.44 -5.91 2.32
C CYS A 125 -1.98 -4.48 2.12
N SER A 126 -0.91 -4.11 2.83
CA SER A 126 -0.24 -2.83 2.64
C SER A 126 0.85 -2.96 1.60
N VAL A 127 0.79 -2.12 0.57
CA VAL A 127 1.73 -2.07 -0.54
C VAL A 127 2.44 -0.73 -0.51
N TYR A 128 3.77 -0.73 -0.47
CA TYR A 128 4.60 0.48 -0.28
C TYR A 128 5.69 0.59 -1.35
N ASP A 129 6.34 1.76 -1.38
CA ASP A 129 7.62 2.02 -2.06
C ASP A 129 7.60 1.74 -3.57
N PHE A 130 6.44 1.90 -4.22
CA PHE A 130 6.30 1.63 -5.66
C PHE A 130 6.20 2.91 -6.50
N PHE A 131 6.59 2.79 -7.77
CA PHE A 131 6.49 3.83 -8.78
C PHE A 131 6.44 3.20 -10.18
N PRO A 132 5.55 3.63 -11.11
CA PRO A 132 4.59 4.73 -10.99
C PRO A 132 3.39 4.41 -10.09
N SER A 133 2.44 5.34 -9.93
CA SER A 133 1.28 5.17 -9.05
C SER A 133 0.29 4.10 -9.52
N GLU A 134 0.22 3.81 -10.82
CA GLU A 134 -0.75 2.86 -11.37
C GLU A 134 -0.43 1.43 -10.89
N ILE A 135 -1.33 0.85 -10.10
CA ILE A 135 -1.15 -0.47 -9.48
C ILE A 135 -2.48 -1.20 -9.38
N LYS A 136 -2.45 -2.54 -9.45
CA LYS A 136 -3.62 -3.38 -9.19
C LYS A 136 -3.34 -4.31 -8.02
N VAL A 137 -4.15 -4.19 -6.97
CA VAL A 137 -4.11 -5.05 -5.78
C VAL A 137 -5.39 -5.88 -5.73
N SER A 138 -5.26 -7.19 -5.63
CA SER A 138 -6.38 -8.13 -5.62
C SER A 138 -6.19 -9.20 -4.54
N TRP A 139 -7.29 -9.68 -3.98
CA TRP A 139 -7.30 -10.78 -3.03
C TRP A 139 -7.67 -12.08 -3.72
N HIS A 140 -7.00 -13.16 -3.34
CA HIS A 140 -7.23 -14.50 -3.87
C HIS A 140 -7.50 -15.45 -2.71
N ARG A 141 -8.52 -16.30 -2.84
CA ARG A 141 -8.84 -17.38 -1.90
C ARG A 141 -8.84 -18.70 -2.66
N ASP A 142 -7.99 -19.62 -2.24
CA ASP A 142 -7.78 -20.94 -2.86
C ASP A 142 -7.47 -20.87 -4.37
N GLY A 143 -6.83 -19.77 -4.80
CA GLY A 143 -6.46 -19.51 -6.19
C GLY A 143 -7.49 -18.72 -7.01
N GLU A 144 -8.68 -18.46 -6.45
CA GLU A 144 -9.74 -17.70 -7.12
C GLU A 144 -9.77 -16.24 -6.60
N GLU A 145 -9.93 -15.29 -7.52
CA GLU A 145 -10.02 -13.87 -7.17
C GLU A 145 -11.32 -13.58 -6.40
N VAL A 146 -11.21 -12.87 -5.28
CA VAL A 146 -12.35 -12.46 -4.47
C VAL A 146 -12.47 -10.94 -4.48
N THR A 147 -13.67 -10.46 -4.80
CA THR A 147 -14.00 -9.03 -4.85
C THR A 147 -15.08 -8.64 -3.85
N SER A 148 -15.82 -9.61 -3.29
CA SER A 148 -16.75 -9.34 -2.19
C SER A 148 -15.96 -9.00 -0.94
N ASP A 149 -16.48 -8.05 -0.16
CA ASP A 149 -15.92 -7.70 1.16
C ASP A 149 -14.47 -7.17 1.09
N VAL A 150 -14.08 -6.69 -0.10
CA VAL A 150 -12.80 -6.04 -0.36
C VAL A 150 -13.00 -4.53 -0.42
N THR A 151 -12.16 -3.78 0.29
CA THR A 151 -12.09 -2.32 0.20
C THR A 151 -10.64 -1.89 0.06
N SER A 152 -10.37 -0.84 -0.73
CA SER A 152 -9.02 -0.33 -0.94
C SER A 152 -8.97 1.18 -0.75
N THR A 153 -7.85 1.67 -0.24
CA THR A 153 -7.57 3.12 -0.23
C THR A 153 -7.20 3.59 -1.64
N GLU A 154 -7.42 4.87 -1.92
CA GLU A 154 -6.78 5.52 -3.07
C GLU A 154 -5.24 5.47 -2.93
N GLU A 155 -4.52 5.55 -4.04
CA GLU A 155 -3.07 5.58 -4.04
C GLU A 155 -2.57 6.90 -3.43
N MET A 156 -1.76 6.77 -2.38
CA MET A 156 -1.22 7.91 -1.64
C MET A 156 0.23 8.14 -2.05
N ALA A 157 0.57 9.39 -2.37
CA ALA A 157 1.96 9.78 -2.63
C ALA A 157 2.68 10.07 -1.31
N ASP A 158 3.85 9.46 -1.11
CA ASP A 158 4.62 9.56 0.12
C ASP A 158 5.42 10.88 0.21
N GLY A 159 5.52 11.62 -0.90
CA GLY A 159 6.22 12.89 -1.01
C GLY A 159 7.70 12.76 -1.39
N ASP A 160 8.18 11.54 -1.61
CA ASP A 160 9.55 11.21 -2.00
C ASP A 160 9.62 10.43 -3.33
N TRP A 161 8.60 10.61 -4.18
CA TRP A 161 8.35 9.95 -5.47
C TRP A 161 7.78 8.54 -5.42
N TYR A 162 7.63 7.95 -4.23
CA TYR A 162 6.97 6.66 -4.09
C TYR A 162 5.51 6.81 -3.70
N TYR A 163 4.80 5.70 -3.84
CA TYR A 163 3.39 5.58 -3.54
C TYR A 163 3.15 4.39 -2.61
N GLN A 164 2.01 4.47 -1.92
CA GLN A 164 1.48 3.40 -1.09
C GLN A 164 -0.03 3.24 -1.27
N THR A 165 -0.53 2.03 -1.04
CA THR A 165 -1.97 1.72 -1.02
C THR A 165 -2.25 0.54 -0.08
N HIS A 166 -3.46 0.49 0.48
CA HIS A 166 -3.90 -0.52 1.42
C HIS A 166 -5.20 -1.15 0.95
N SER A 167 -5.19 -2.46 0.76
CA SER A 167 -6.40 -3.25 0.50
C SER A 167 -6.78 -4.06 1.73
N HIS A 168 -8.07 -4.14 2.01
CA HIS A 168 -8.66 -4.76 3.18
C HIS A 168 -9.63 -5.83 2.71
N LEU A 169 -9.60 -7.00 3.35
CA LEU A 169 -10.53 -8.09 3.12
C LEU A 169 -11.20 -8.44 4.45
N GLU A 170 -12.52 -8.24 4.53
CA GLU A 170 -13.27 -8.82 5.65
C GLU A 170 -13.31 -10.35 5.48
N TYR A 171 -12.91 -11.07 6.51
CA TYR A 171 -12.67 -12.50 6.39
C TYR A 171 -13.19 -13.28 7.60
N THR A 172 -13.71 -14.46 7.32
CA THR A 172 -14.07 -15.46 8.33
C THR A 172 -13.17 -16.68 8.12
N PRO A 173 -12.26 -17.00 9.07
CA PRO A 173 -11.29 -18.06 8.88
C PRO A 173 -11.92 -19.43 8.65
N ARG A 174 -11.41 -20.14 7.64
CA ARG A 174 -11.75 -21.52 7.28
C ARG A 174 -10.52 -22.41 7.44
N SER A 175 -10.73 -23.62 7.95
CA SER A 175 -9.62 -24.56 8.14
C SER A 175 -9.01 -24.96 6.80
N GLY A 176 -7.71 -24.73 6.63
CA GLY A 176 -6.95 -25.11 5.45
C GLY A 176 -7.10 -24.20 4.23
N GLU A 177 -7.79 -23.06 4.34
CA GLU A 177 -7.88 -22.10 3.22
C GLU A 177 -6.53 -21.43 2.96
N LYS A 178 -6.29 -21.10 1.68
CA LYS A 178 -5.14 -20.30 1.26
C LYS A 178 -5.61 -18.93 0.82
N ILE A 179 -5.23 -17.89 1.56
CA ILE A 179 -5.50 -16.50 1.19
C ILE A 179 -4.20 -15.85 0.73
N SER A 180 -4.26 -15.10 -0.36
CA SER A 180 -3.10 -14.39 -0.92
C SER A 180 -3.49 -12.98 -1.36
N CYS A 181 -2.55 -12.04 -1.22
CA CYS A 181 -2.63 -10.74 -1.88
C CYS A 181 -1.77 -10.78 -3.14
N LYS A 182 -2.38 -10.46 -4.28
CA LYS A 182 -1.75 -10.39 -5.60
C LYS A 182 -1.62 -8.94 -6.04
N VAL A 183 -0.40 -8.52 -6.33
CA VAL A 183 -0.04 -7.18 -6.79
C VAL A 183 0.48 -7.23 -8.22
N GLU A 184 -0.15 -6.47 -9.11
CA GLU A 184 0.27 -6.26 -10.50
C GLU A 184 0.71 -4.81 -10.67
N HIS A 185 1.92 -4.60 -11.15
CA HIS A 185 2.53 -3.27 -11.24
C HIS A 185 3.56 -3.24 -12.37
N ALA A 186 3.72 -2.10 -13.04
CA ALA A 186 4.56 -1.96 -14.23
C ALA A 186 6.05 -2.33 -14.02
N SER A 187 6.54 -2.28 -12.78
CA SER A 187 7.92 -2.68 -12.44
C SER A 187 8.11 -4.18 -12.21
N LEU A 188 7.04 -4.97 -12.27
CA LEU A 188 7.05 -6.41 -12.03
C LEU A 188 6.83 -7.18 -13.34
N GLU A 189 7.74 -8.10 -13.67
CA GLU A 189 7.58 -9.00 -14.83
C GLU A 189 6.44 -10.01 -14.62
N LYS A 190 6.22 -10.41 -13.37
CA LYS A 190 5.16 -11.31 -12.93
C LYS A 190 4.49 -10.73 -11.69
N PRO A 191 3.19 -10.99 -11.47
CA PRO A 191 2.52 -10.53 -10.27
C PRO A 191 3.23 -10.97 -9.00
N LEU A 192 3.34 -10.06 -8.04
CA LEU A 192 3.84 -10.36 -6.70
C LEU A 192 2.68 -10.95 -5.89
N ILE A 193 2.83 -12.21 -5.48
CA ILE A 193 1.84 -12.93 -4.67
C ILE A 193 2.43 -13.12 -3.27
N THR A 194 1.75 -12.58 -2.27
CA THR A 194 2.11 -12.75 -0.87
C THR A 194 1.02 -13.58 -0.20
N ASP A 195 1.40 -14.74 0.31
CA ASP A 195 0.48 -15.65 1.01
C ASP A 195 0.28 -15.21 2.47
N TRP A 196 -0.95 -15.26 2.93
CA TRP A 196 -1.29 -15.03 4.33
C TRP A 196 -0.86 -16.22 5.18
N ASP A 197 -0.09 -15.95 6.23
CA ASP A 197 0.26 -16.93 7.25
C ASP A 197 -0.52 -16.61 8.54
N PRO A 198 -1.56 -17.38 8.88
CA PRO A 198 -2.32 -17.20 10.11
C PRO A 198 -1.45 -17.25 11.38
N SER A 199 -0.32 -17.96 11.36
CA SER A 199 0.59 -18.03 12.50
C SER A 199 1.32 -16.72 12.76
N SER A 200 1.49 -15.89 11.73
CA SER A 200 2.11 -14.55 11.82
C SER A 200 1.21 -13.52 12.52
N SER A 201 -0.11 -13.76 12.55
CA SER A 201 -1.14 -12.88 13.12
C SER A 201 -1.23 -12.90 14.64
N MET A 202 -0.77 -13.99 15.27
CA MET A 202 -0.82 -14.13 16.71
C MET A 202 0.29 -13.28 17.35
N PRO A 203 -0.03 -12.40 18.31
CA PRO A 203 0.98 -11.77 19.13
C PRO A 203 1.86 -12.85 19.77
N GLU A 204 3.16 -12.59 19.86
CA GLU A 204 4.12 -13.56 20.39
C GLU A 204 3.72 -14.07 21.79
N SER A 205 3.05 -13.22 22.58
CA SER A 205 2.49 -13.55 23.89
C SER A 205 1.42 -14.64 23.85
N GLU A 206 0.57 -14.69 22.82
CA GLU A 206 -0.47 -15.72 22.69
C GLU A 206 0.11 -17.04 22.21
N ARG A 207 1.09 -17.01 21.29
CA ARG A 207 1.85 -18.21 20.90
C ARG A 207 2.59 -18.83 22.08
N ASN A 208 3.23 -18.00 22.90
CA ASN A 208 3.95 -18.46 24.09
C ASN A 208 3.00 -19.06 25.14
N LYS A 209 1.81 -18.47 25.33
CA LYS A 209 0.79 -19.03 26.24
C LYS A 209 0.31 -20.42 25.78
N LEU A 210 0.07 -20.61 24.48
CA LEU A 210 -0.33 -21.92 23.93
C LEU A 210 0.78 -22.97 24.06
N ALA A 211 2.04 -22.59 23.79
CA ALA A 211 3.19 -23.49 23.92
C ALA A 211 3.44 -23.94 25.37
N ILE A 212 3.30 -23.02 26.34
CA ILE A 212 3.40 -23.31 27.77
C ILE A 212 2.28 -24.24 28.23
N GLY A 213 1.04 -23.98 27.79
CA GLY A 213 -0.12 -24.81 28.11
C GLY A 213 0.02 -26.26 27.61
N ALA A 214 0.46 -26.44 26.36
CA ALA A 214 0.71 -27.76 25.78
C ALA A 214 1.82 -28.51 26.51
N SER A 215 2.91 -27.82 26.86
CA SER A 215 4.03 -28.41 27.60
C SER A 215 3.62 -28.87 29.01
N GLY A 216 2.81 -28.07 29.72
CA GLY A 216 2.29 -28.41 31.03
C GLY A 216 1.36 -29.64 31.00
N LEU A 217 0.50 -29.75 29.99
CA LEU A 217 -0.38 -30.91 29.79
C LEU A 217 0.42 -32.20 29.56
N ILE A 218 1.44 -32.15 28.71
CA ILE A 218 2.31 -33.31 28.43
C ILE A 218 3.06 -33.75 29.70
N LEU A 219 3.65 -32.80 30.43
CA LEU A 219 4.34 -33.09 31.69
C LEU A 219 3.39 -33.68 32.74
N GLY A 220 2.17 -33.15 32.85
CA GLY A 220 1.14 -33.69 33.75
C GLY A 220 0.78 -35.13 33.43
N LEU A 221 0.53 -35.45 32.15
CA LEU A 221 0.21 -36.81 31.71
C LEU A 221 1.34 -37.80 32.01
N ILE A 222 2.60 -37.40 31.80
CA ILE A 222 3.78 -38.24 32.09
C ILE A 222 3.86 -38.52 33.60
N LEU A 223 3.70 -37.49 34.44
CA LEU A 223 3.77 -37.65 35.90
C LEU A 223 2.61 -38.50 36.44
N SER A 224 1.39 -38.31 35.94
CA SER A 224 0.25 -39.15 36.30
C SER A 224 0.45 -40.61 35.89
N LEU A 225 0.97 -40.86 34.68
CA LEU A 225 1.27 -42.22 34.22
C LEU A 225 2.38 -42.87 35.06
N ALA A 226 3.46 -42.15 35.35
CA ALA A 226 4.53 -42.63 36.22
C ALA A 226 4.03 -42.93 37.64
N GLY A 227 3.22 -42.04 38.22
CA GLY A 227 2.59 -42.22 39.51
C GLY A 227 1.66 -43.44 39.55
N PHE A 228 0.87 -43.64 38.49
CA PHE A 228 -0.01 -44.80 38.35
C PHE A 228 0.77 -46.12 38.24
N ILE A 229 1.85 -46.14 37.44
CA ILE A 229 2.73 -47.31 37.32
C ILE A 229 3.38 -47.63 38.68
N TYR A 230 3.87 -46.61 39.39
CA TYR A 230 4.44 -46.76 40.72
C TYR A 230 3.41 -47.33 41.71
N TYR A 231 2.19 -46.77 41.75
CA TYR A 231 1.11 -47.25 42.60
C TYR A 231 0.77 -48.72 42.32
N ARG A 232 0.62 -49.10 41.04
CA ARG A 232 0.37 -50.50 40.66
C ARG A 232 1.51 -51.44 41.03
N ARG A 233 2.77 -51.02 40.90
CA ARG A 233 3.93 -51.83 41.34
C ARG A 233 3.94 -52.03 42.85
N LYS A 234 3.63 -50.97 43.61
CA LYS A 234 3.54 -51.04 45.08
C LYS A 234 2.38 -51.91 45.56
N ALA A 235 1.19 -51.79 44.95
CA ALA A 235 0.03 -52.61 45.27
C ALA A 235 0.26 -54.11 44.98
N ARG A 236 1.03 -54.44 43.92
CA ARG A 236 1.44 -55.83 43.65
C ARG A 236 2.44 -56.38 44.67
N GLY A 237 3.29 -55.53 45.26
CA GLY A 237 4.24 -55.92 46.31
C GLY A 237 3.61 -56.14 47.69
N GLN A 238 2.38 -55.65 47.95
CA GLN A 238 1.66 -55.88 49.21
C GLN A 238 0.84 -57.18 49.24
N ASN A 239 0.48 -57.75 48.09
CA ASN A 239 -0.23 -59.04 48.04
C ASN A 239 0.68 -60.26 48.26
N SER A 240 2.01 -60.09 48.29
CA SER A 240 2.98 -61.17 48.48
C SER A 240 3.45 -61.37 49.92
N HIS A 241 2.97 -60.59 50.90
CA HIS A 241 3.41 -60.68 52.30
C HIS A 241 2.42 -61.37 53.26
N SER A 242 1.32 -61.92 52.75
CA SER A 242 0.23 -62.49 53.54
C SER A 242 0.08 -64.00 53.40
N GLN A 243 1.17 -64.78 53.35
CA GLN A 243 1.11 -66.23 53.54
C GLN A 243 2.51 -66.80 53.80
N THR A 244 2.82 -67.06 55.08
CA THR A 244 3.48 -68.26 55.64
C THR A 244 4.20 -67.93 56.95
N SER A 245 3.64 -68.36 58.08
CA SER A 245 4.36 -69.17 59.08
C SER A 245 3.46 -69.46 60.30
N SER A 246 2.93 -70.68 60.37
CA SER A 246 2.52 -71.30 61.63
C SER A 246 2.80 -72.80 61.57
N TYR A 247 3.29 -73.34 62.71
CA TYR A 247 3.53 -74.77 63.06
C TYR A 247 4.87 -75.37 62.57
N LEU A 248 5.74 -76.01 63.39
CA LEU A 248 5.62 -76.71 64.68
C LEU A 248 6.98 -76.80 65.45
N LYS A 249 6.89 -76.88 66.80
CA LYS A 249 7.90 -77.29 67.82
C LYS A 249 8.11 -78.85 67.83
N PRO A 250 8.66 -79.47 68.89
CA PRO A 250 10.06 -79.61 69.36
C PRO A 250 10.50 -81.10 69.47
N VAL A 251 11.78 -81.37 69.81
CA VAL A 251 12.28 -82.19 70.95
C VAL A 251 13.71 -81.75 71.22
#